data_AF-A0A2T4J5Z5-F1
#
_entry.id   AF-A0A2T4J5Z5-F1
#
_cell.length_a   1.000
_cell.length_b   1.000
_cell.length_c   1.000
_cell.angle_alpha   90.00
_cell.angle_beta   90.00
_cell.angle_gamma   90.00
#
_symmetry.space_group_name_H-M   'P 1'
#
loop_
_entity.id
_entity.type
_entity.pdbx_description
1 polymer ?
#
loop_
_entity_poly.entity_id
_entity_poly.type
_entity_poly.pdbx_seq_one_letter_code
_entity_poly.pdbx_strand_id
1 'polypeptide(L)'
;MQGGIWRIGLGVLLGAALLAGLFVLVWRDGQRAPPAWLRGLPGPEAEAAFCLAVAERIDDRSRGADARLARFLDEQILFWRGPAGSALGAGRAALAAETADPTRPEGRALFLALQDCAWRALSFYGHRFPSMEEGGL
;
A
#
# COMPACT_ATOMS: atom_id res chain seq x y z
N MET A 1 32.03 -16.07 -42.83
CA MET A 1 30.80 -15.97 -42.02
C MET A 1 31.00 -16.36 -40.53
N GLN A 2 32.22 -16.67 -40.07
CA GLN A 2 32.47 -17.17 -38.70
C GLN A 2 32.49 -16.06 -37.61
N GLY A 3 32.85 -14.82 -37.94
CA GLY A 3 32.98 -13.73 -36.96
C GLY A 3 31.65 -13.08 -36.51
N GLY A 4 30.54 -13.29 -37.23
CA GLY A 4 29.24 -12.72 -36.88
C GLY A 4 28.53 -13.48 -35.76
N ILE A 5 28.61 -14.81 -35.79
CA ILE A 5 27.93 -15.71 -34.84
C ILE A 5 28.52 -15.55 -33.43
N TRP A 6 29.84 -15.35 -33.32
CA TRP A 6 30.51 -15.19 -32.03
C TRP A 6 30.14 -13.86 -31.34
N ARG A 7 29.94 -12.78 -32.11
CA ARG A 7 29.50 -11.47 -31.59
C ARG A 7 28.06 -11.51 -31.10
N ILE A 8 27.19 -12.24 -31.79
CA ILE A 8 25.79 -12.45 -31.37
C ILE A 8 25.76 -13.28 -30.08
N GLY A 9 26.53 -14.38 -30.01
CA GLY A 9 26.65 -15.20 -28.81
C GLY A 9 27.13 -14.40 -27.59
N LEU A 10 28.17 -13.57 -27.78
CA LEU A 10 28.69 -12.71 -26.71
C LEU A 10 27.65 -11.68 -26.24
N GLY A 11 26.90 -11.07 -27.17
CA GLY A 11 25.85 -10.10 -26.83
C GLY A 11 24.71 -10.71 -26.02
N VAL A 12 24.26 -11.91 -26.40
CA VAL A 12 23.22 -12.65 -25.65
C VAL A 12 23.69 -13.00 -24.25
N LEU A 13 24.94 -13.43 -24.10
CA LEU A 13 25.51 -13.83 -22.81
C LEU A 13 25.64 -12.63 -21.86
N LEU A 14 26.08 -11.47 -22.37
CA LEU A 14 26.14 -10.23 -21.61
C LEU A 14 24.75 -9.72 -21.22
N GLY A 15 23.77 -9.79 -22.14
CA GLY A 15 22.39 -9.42 -21.86
C GLY A 15 21.76 -10.30 -20.78
N ALA A 16 21.96 -11.62 -20.87
CA ALA A 16 21.47 -12.57 -19.87
C ALA A 16 22.12 -12.35 -18.50
N ALA A 17 23.43 -12.10 -18.46
CA ALA A 17 24.14 -11.79 -17.22
C ALA A 17 23.65 -10.50 -16.56
N LEU A 18 23.37 -9.46 -17.36
CA LEU A 18 22.79 -8.21 -16.85
C LEU A 18 21.39 -8.43 -16.26
N LEU A 19 20.51 -9.16 -16.96
CA LEU A 19 19.17 -9.48 -16.49
C LEU A 19 19.20 -10.31 -15.21
N ALA A 20 20.06 -11.33 -15.15
CA ALA A 20 20.24 -12.13 -13.94
C ALA A 20 20.78 -11.28 -12.77
N GLY A 21 21.71 -10.37 -13.03
CA GLY A 21 22.21 -9.41 -12.03
C GLY A 21 21.10 -8.51 -11.48
N LEU A 22 20.28 -7.92 -12.35
CA LEU A 22 19.14 -7.10 -11.95
C LEU A 22 18.11 -7.91 -11.15
N PHE A 23 17.80 -9.13 -11.58
CA PHE A 23 16.89 -10.02 -10.86
C PHE A 23 17.41 -10.33 -9.44
N VAL A 24 18.69 -10.62 -9.29
CA VAL A 24 19.30 -10.89 -7.97
C VAL A 24 19.26 -9.65 -7.08
N LEU A 25 19.47 -8.46 -7.62
CA LEU A 25 19.36 -7.22 -6.85
C LEU A 25 17.93 -6.97 -6.37
N VAL A 26 16.95 -7.09 -7.28
CA VAL A 26 15.51 -6.96 -6.94
C VAL A 26 15.09 -8.02 -5.93
N TRP A 27 15.54 -9.28 -6.09
CA TRP A 27 15.26 -10.36 -5.16
C TRP A 27 15.86 -10.08 -3.78
N ARG A 28 17.12 -9.63 -3.71
CA ARG A 28 17.78 -9.33 -2.44
C ARG A 28 17.16 -8.13 -1.74
N ASP A 29 16.74 -7.11 -2.47
CA ASP A 29 16.07 -5.96 -1.89
C ASP A 29 14.65 -6.31 -1.44
N GLY A 30 13.93 -7.14 -2.19
CA GLY A 30 12.64 -7.69 -1.78
C GLY A 30 12.71 -8.59 -0.53
N GLN A 31 13.86 -9.19 -0.25
CA GLN A 31 14.08 -10.02 0.94
C GLN A 31 14.59 -9.24 2.17
N ARG A 32 15.00 -7.96 2.02
CA ARG A 32 15.73 -7.23 3.07
C ARG A 32 14.90 -6.38 4.04
N ALA A 33 13.57 -6.43 3.99
CA ALA A 33 12.76 -5.91 5.09
C ALA A 33 11.46 -6.71 5.19
N PRO A 34 11.07 -7.24 6.37
CA PRO A 34 9.66 -7.29 6.68
C PRO A 34 9.16 -5.86 6.48
N PRO A 35 8.09 -5.60 5.70
CA PRO A 35 7.62 -4.24 5.55
C PRO A 35 7.36 -3.72 6.96
N ALA A 36 8.13 -2.71 7.38
CA ALA A 36 7.82 -2.03 8.63
C ALA A 36 6.34 -1.65 8.55
N TRP A 37 5.58 -2.02 9.58
CA TRP A 37 4.17 -1.66 9.63
C TRP A 37 4.03 -0.16 9.40
N LEU A 38 2.94 0.25 8.76
CA LEU A 38 2.75 1.64 8.38
C LEU A 38 3.12 2.57 9.54
N ARG A 39 4.00 3.52 9.25
CA ARG A 39 4.44 4.56 10.21
C ARG A 39 5.11 4.01 11.47
N GLY A 40 5.76 2.85 11.36
CA GLY A 40 6.51 2.23 12.46
C GLY A 40 5.59 1.67 13.54
N LEU A 41 4.34 1.34 13.19
CA LEU A 41 3.39 0.78 14.14
C LEU A 41 3.89 -0.56 14.72
N PRO A 42 3.51 -0.89 15.97
CA PRO A 42 4.10 -2.03 16.69
C PRO A 42 3.66 -3.40 16.17
N GLY A 43 2.63 -3.47 15.33
CA GLY A 43 2.10 -4.73 14.82
C GLY A 43 0.95 -4.58 13.83
N PRO A 44 0.47 -5.71 13.28
CA PRO A 44 -0.57 -5.74 12.25
C PRO A 44 -1.91 -5.20 12.76
N GLU A 45 -2.28 -5.46 14.03
CA GLU A 45 -3.52 -4.95 14.61
C GLU A 45 -3.51 -3.42 14.73
N ALA A 46 -2.36 -2.84 15.11
CA ALA A 46 -2.21 -1.39 15.22
C ALA A 46 -2.24 -0.72 13.84
N GLU A 47 -1.63 -1.35 12.82
CA GLU A 47 -1.74 -0.92 11.42
C GLU A 47 -3.18 -0.96 10.92
N ALA A 48 -3.88 -2.07 11.14
CA ALA A 48 -5.27 -2.21 10.76
C ALA A 48 -6.16 -1.18 11.47
N ALA A 49 -5.92 -0.94 12.76
CA ALA A 49 -6.63 0.08 13.51
C ALA A 49 -6.36 1.50 13.00
N PHE A 50 -5.14 1.80 12.55
CA PHE A 50 -4.81 3.07 11.89
C PHE A 50 -5.56 3.20 10.56
N CYS A 51 -5.54 2.18 9.72
CA CYS A 51 -6.23 2.19 8.43
C CYS A 51 -7.75 2.29 8.56
N LEU A 52 -8.33 1.62 9.56
CA LEU A 52 -9.73 1.78 9.94
C LEU A 52 -10.03 3.23 10.33
N ALA A 53 -9.22 3.82 11.22
CA ALA A 53 -9.42 5.19 11.66
C ALA A 53 -9.30 6.21 10.51
N VAL A 54 -8.37 5.98 9.57
CA VAL A 54 -8.24 6.80 8.34
C VAL A 54 -9.50 6.70 7.48
N ALA A 55 -10.00 5.48 7.22
CA ALA A 55 -11.18 5.29 6.39
C ALA A 55 -12.43 5.90 7.03
N GLU A 56 -12.66 5.70 8.33
CA GLU A 56 -13.74 6.32 9.09
C GLU A 56 -13.66 7.86 9.08
N ARG A 57 -12.45 8.42 9.21
CA ARG A 57 -12.24 9.88 9.18
C ARG A 57 -12.54 10.49 7.81
N ILE A 58 -12.22 9.77 6.73
CA ILE A 58 -12.53 10.24 5.37
C ILE A 58 -14.02 10.06 5.07
N ASP A 59 -14.65 8.96 5.49
CA ASP A 59 -16.10 8.76 5.34
C ASP A 59 -16.90 9.89 6.00
N ASP A 60 -16.58 10.21 7.26
CA ASP A 60 -17.20 11.32 7.99
C ASP A 60 -17.08 12.65 7.24
N ARG A 61 -15.90 12.92 6.64
CA ARG A 61 -15.62 14.18 5.94
C ARG A 61 -16.17 14.25 4.53
N SER A 62 -16.33 13.10 3.87
CA SER A 62 -16.75 12.99 2.46
C SER A 62 -18.21 12.56 2.31
N ARG A 63 -18.95 12.49 3.41
CA ARG A 63 -20.36 12.10 3.43
C ARG A 63 -21.17 12.91 2.41
N GLY A 64 -21.78 12.19 1.45
CA GLY A 64 -22.61 12.77 0.40
C GLY A 64 -21.87 13.36 -0.80
N ALA A 65 -20.54 13.22 -0.87
CA ALA A 65 -19.76 13.77 -1.98
C ALA A 65 -19.80 12.89 -3.24
N ASP A 66 -19.36 11.63 -3.15
CA ASP A 66 -19.27 10.71 -4.28
C ASP A 66 -19.65 9.27 -3.87
N ALA A 67 -20.55 8.66 -4.65
CA ALA A 67 -21.10 7.33 -4.34
C ALA A 67 -20.07 6.20 -4.55
N ARG A 68 -19.08 6.40 -5.42
CA ARG A 68 -18.04 5.39 -5.66
C ARG A 68 -17.03 5.40 -4.50
N LEU A 69 -16.61 6.58 -4.07
CA LEU A 69 -15.77 6.77 -2.90
C LEU A 69 -16.45 6.21 -1.64
N ALA A 70 -17.74 6.48 -1.44
CA ALA A 70 -18.48 5.93 -0.31
C ALA A 70 -18.43 4.40 -0.27
N ARG A 71 -18.70 3.73 -1.41
CA ARG A 71 -18.59 2.26 -1.51
C ARG A 71 -17.18 1.75 -1.21
N PHE A 72 -16.15 2.41 -1.74
CA PHE A 72 -14.77 2.03 -1.47
C PHE A 72 -14.39 2.19 0.02
N LEU A 73 -14.86 3.27 0.67
CA LEU A 73 -14.63 3.50 2.10
C LEU A 73 -15.38 2.47 2.95
N ASP A 74 -16.61 2.11 2.61
CA ASP A 74 -17.35 1.03 3.27
C ASP A 74 -16.60 -0.30 3.19
N GLU A 75 -16.06 -0.65 2.02
CA GLU A 75 -15.23 -1.86 1.84
C GLU A 75 -13.97 -1.82 2.72
N GLN A 76 -13.25 -0.69 2.75
CA GLN A 76 -12.09 -0.51 3.63
C GLN A 76 -12.45 -0.65 5.11
N ILE A 77 -13.53 -0.01 5.55
CA ILE A 77 -14.00 -0.06 6.94
C ILE A 77 -14.36 -1.49 7.33
N LEU A 78 -15.11 -2.19 6.49
CA LEU A 78 -15.49 -3.59 6.72
C LEU A 78 -14.27 -4.50 6.80
N PHE A 79 -13.33 -4.33 5.87
CA PHE A 79 -12.10 -5.12 5.83
C PHE A 79 -11.23 -4.90 7.08
N TRP A 80 -10.92 -3.64 7.42
CA TRP A 80 -9.98 -3.33 8.51
C TRP A 80 -10.56 -3.56 9.90
N ARG A 81 -11.89 -3.56 10.06
CA ARG A 81 -12.53 -3.78 11.37
C ARG A 81 -12.18 -5.12 12.01
N GLY A 82 -12.04 -6.19 11.22
CA GLY A 82 -11.66 -7.51 11.73
C GLY A 82 -10.22 -7.52 12.28
N PRO A 83 -9.21 -7.22 11.43
CA PRO A 83 -7.80 -7.23 11.83
C PRO A 83 -7.43 -6.17 12.88
N ALA A 84 -8.19 -5.07 12.99
CA ALA A 84 -7.93 -4.04 13.99
C ALA A 84 -8.11 -4.52 15.44
N GLY A 85 -8.97 -5.52 15.67
CA GLY A 85 -9.19 -6.12 16.98
C GLY A 85 -9.44 -5.08 18.09
N SER A 86 -8.68 -5.17 19.18
CA SER A 86 -8.75 -4.25 20.31
C SER A 86 -7.82 -3.03 20.19
N ALA A 87 -7.02 -2.93 19.11
CA ALA A 87 -5.99 -1.91 18.94
C ALA A 87 -6.52 -0.53 18.49
N LEU A 88 -7.84 -0.30 18.51
CA LEU A 88 -8.49 0.94 18.05
C LEU A 88 -7.90 2.22 18.66
N GLY A 89 -7.52 2.17 19.94
CA GLY A 89 -6.90 3.31 20.61
C GLY A 89 -5.54 3.68 20.01
N ALA A 90 -4.71 2.69 19.69
CA ALA A 90 -3.41 2.90 19.05
C ALA A 90 -3.57 3.45 17.63
N GLY A 91 -4.55 2.93 16.87
CA GLY A 91 -4.87 3.42 15.54
C GLY A 91 -5.29 4.89 15.51
N ARG A 92 -6.16 5.30 16.44
CA ARG A 92 -6.59 6.71 16.57
C ARG A 92 -5.46 7.63 17.00
N ALA A 93 -4.58 7.18 17.90
CA ALA A 93 -3.41 7.95 18.30
C ALA A 93 -2.45 8.17 17.13
N ALA A 94 -2.23 7.13 16.30
CA ALA A 94 -1.42 7.23 15.11
C ALA A 94 -2.03 8.16 14.05
N LEU A 95 -3.37 8.12 13.86
CA LEU A 95 -4.08 9.07 13.01
C LEU A 95 -3.89 10.51 13.50
N ALA A 96 -4.06 10.75 14.80
CA ALA A 96 -3.87 12.07 15.38
C ALA A 96 -2.45 12.59 15.12
N ALA A 97 -1.42 11.75 15.33
CA ALA A 97 -0.04 12.08 15.02
C ALA A 97 0.20 12.38 13.53
N GLU A 98 -0.39 11.59 12.61
CA GLU A 98 -0.26 11.81 11.17
C GLU A 98 -0.85 13.16 10.72
N THR A 99 -1.93 13.58 11.38
CA THR A 99 -2.64 14.84 11.09
C THR A 99 -2.21 16.04 11.94
N ALA A 100 -1.25 15.86 12.84
CA ALA A 100 -0.84 16.90 13.79
C ALA A 100 0.03 18.01 13.18
N ASP A 101 0.61 17.78 12.00
CA ASP A 101 1.48 18.75 11.33
C ASP A 101 0.66 19.95 10.79
N PRO A 102 0.80 21.14 11.39
CA PRO A 102 0.01 22.31 10.98
C PRO A 102 0.41 22.84 9.60
N THR A 103 1.57 22.44 9.08
CA THR A 103 2.05 22.85 7.75
C THR A 103 1.51 21.99 6.62
N ARG A 104 0.88 20.84 6.96
CA ARG A 104 0.31 19.91 6.00
C ARG A 104 -1.21 19.93 6.08
N PRO A 105 -1.92 20.24 4.97
CA PRO A 105 -3.38 20.15 4.96
C PRO A 105 -3.84 18.73 5.34
N GLU A 106 -4.74 18.62 6.32
CA GLU A 106 -5.24 17.34 6.85
C GLU A 106 -5.77 16.44 5.73
N GLY A 107 -6.53 17.01 4.77
CA GLY A 107 -7.05 16.26 3.63
C GLY A 107 -5.96 15.61 2.78
N ARG A 108 -4.80 16.26 2.62
CA ARG A 108 -3.66 15.67 1.91
C ARG A 108 -3.02 14.53 2.70
N ALA A 109 -2.90 14.69 4.02
CA ALA A 109 -2.38 13.63 4.89
C ALA A 109 -3.29 12.39 4.87
N LEU A 110 -4.61 12.59 5.00
CA LEU A 110 -5.61 11.52 4.94
C LEU A 110 -5.62 10.80 3.60
N PHE A 111 -5.57 11.54 2.48
CA PHE A 111 -5.58 10.93 1.15
C PHE A 111 -4.35 10.07 0.87
N LEU A 112 -3.17 10.47 1.35
CA LEU A 112 -1.95 9.66 1.26
C LEU A 112 -2.05 8.43 2.16
N ALA A 113 -2.50 8.60 3.41
CA ALA A 113 -2.69 7.48 4.34
C ALA A 113 -3.70 6.45 3.81
N LEU A 114 -4.79 6.89 3.17
CA LEU A 114 -5.79 6.01 2.57
C LEU A 114 -5.21 5.18 1.43
N GLN A 115 -4.39 5.78 0.57
CA GLN A 115 -3.70 5.07 -0.51
C GLN A 115 -2.70 4.05 0.03
N ASP A 116 -1.92 4.42 1.04
CA ASP A 116 -1.00 3.49 1.71
C ASP A 116 -1.78 2.30 2.27
N CYS A 117 -2.90 2.54 2.96
CA CYS A 117 -3.77 1.50 3.49
C CYS A 117 -4.38 0.63 2.39
N ALA A 118 -4.88 1.22 1.30
CA ALA A 118 -5.40 0.45 0.16
C ALA A 118 -4.32 -0.45 -0.46
N TRP A 119 -3.11 0.09 -0.64
CA TRP A 119 -1.97 -0.68 -1.13
C TRP A 119 -1.57 -1.82 -0.19
N ARG A 120 -1.59 -1.60 1.14
CA ARG A 120 -1.34 -2.65 2.12
C ARG A 120 -2.41 -3.74 2.05
N ALA A 121 -3.69 -3.36 1.99
CA ALA A 121 -4.80 -4.31 1.86
C ALA A 121 -4.62 -5.22 0.63
N LEU A 122 -4.26 -4.64 -0.52
CA LEU A 122 -4.02 -5.39 -1.78
C LEU A 122 -2.75 -6.26 -1.70
N SER A 123 -1.61 -5.65 -1.39
CA SER A 123 -0.29 -6.25 -1.58
C SER A 123 0.16 -7.15 -0.43
N PHE A 124 -0.29 -6.88 0.80
CA PHE A 124 0.15 -7.60 1.98
C PHE A 124 -0.95 -8.51 2.56
N TYR A 125 -2.21 -8.06 2.54
CA TYR A 125 -3.33 -8.84 3.06
C TYR A 125 -4.14 -9.58 1.97
N GLY A 126 -3.82 -9.37 0.69
CA GLY A 126 -4.46 -10.06 -0.43
C GLY A 126 -5.94 -9.73 -0.62
N HIS A 127 -6.42 -8.61 -0.06
CA HIS A 127 -7.79 -8.17 -0.22
C HIS A 127 -8.05 -7.67 -1.65
N ARG A 128 -9.32 -7.64 -2.05
CA ARG A 128 -9.78 -7.09 -3.33
C ARG A 128 -10.96 -6.18 -3.07
N PHE A 129 -10.99 -5.06 -3.76
CA PHE A 129 -12.04 -4.04 -3.63
C PHE A 129 -12.92 -4.06 -4.88
N PRO A 130 -14.12 -4.66 -4.82
CA PRO A 130 -15.05 -4.72 -5.94
C PRO A 130 -15.32 -3.34 -6.57
N SER A 131 -15.45 -2.31 -5.73
CA SER A 131 -15.64 -0.91 -6.15
C SER A 131 -14.54 -0.37 -7.09
N MET A 132 -13.33 -0.92 -7.05
CA MET A 132 -12.22 -0.57 -7.94
C MET A 132 -12.24 -1.38 -9.25
N GLU A 133 -12.73 -2.61 -9.22
CA GLU A 133 -12.77 -3.50 -10.39
C GLU A 133 -13.91 -3.14 -11.37
N GLU A 134 -15.03 -2.64 -10.85
CA GLU A 134 -16.23 -2.27 -11.66
C GLU A 134 -16.03 -1.09 -12.62
N GLY A 135 -15.01 -0.27 -12.43
CA GLY A 135 -14.83 0.95 -13.23
C GLY A 135 -13.56 0.99 -14.05
N GLY A 136 -13.14 -0.17 -14.58
CA GLY A 136 -12.24 -0.36 -15.73
C GLY A 136 -11.08 0.62 -15.88
N LEU A 137 -9.86 0.13 -15.71
CA LEU A 137 -8.73 0.64 -16.49
C LEU A 137 -8.88 0.17 -17.94
#